data_AF-A0A7S3LBA4-F1
#
_entry.id   AF-A0A7S3LBA4-F1
#
_cell.length_a   1.000
_cell.length_b   1.000
_cell.length_c   1.000
_cell.angle_alpha   90.00
_cell.angle_beta   90.00
_cell.angle_gamma   90.00
#
_symmetry.space_group_name_H-M   'P 1'
#
loop_
_entity.id
_entity.type
_entity.pdbx_description
1 polymer ?
#
loop_
_entity_poly.entity_id
_entity_poly.type
_entity_poly.pdbx_seq_one_letter_code
_entity_poly.pdbx_strand_id
1 'polypeptide(L)'
;MSIAFHDIPENFDIRDLILRRHPKLFRAGLNGKTYDRVLEHFCGTLRDLKVPEETIADALSIVQPYREIFEEGATLAAKEKRSEQRTRQIWQGAMVVAILVYAGSVVLARHRK
;
A
#
# COMPACT_ATOMS: atom_id res chain seq x y z
N MET A 1 24.18 -3.83 6.85
CA MET A 1 22.86 -4.42 7.16
C MET A 1 22.90 -5.88 6.73
N SER A 2 23.18 -6.77 7.67
CA SER A 2 23.23 -8.23 7.42
C SER A 2 22.08 -8.86 8.19
N ILE A 3 20.89 -8.81 7.62
CA ILE A 3 19.74 -9.62 8.06
C ILE A 3 19.58 -10.65 6.97
N ALA A 4 20.45 -11.65 7.00
CA ALA A 4 20.48 -12.72 6.03
C ALA A 4 20.94 -13.95 6.81
N PHE A 5 19.97 -14.73 7.27
CA PHE A 5 20.05 -16.18 7.48
C PHE A 5 20.40 -16.81 8.83
N HIS A 6 20.60 -16.08 9.95
CA HIS A 6 20.90 -16.80 11.21
C HIS A 6 19.98 -16.60 12.41
N ASP A 7 19.44 -15.40 12.69
CA ASP A 7 18.54 -15.24 13.85
C ASP A 7 17.47 -14.17 13.58
N ILE A 8 16.22 -14.59 13.36
CA ILE A 8 15.07 -13.68 13.42
C ILE A 8 14.73 -13.55 14.92
N PRO A 9 14.78 -12.35 15.51
CA PRO A 9 14.39 -12.17 16.91
C PRO A 9 12.97 -12.70 17.13
N GLU A 10 12.73 -13.44 18.22
CA GLU A 10 11.40 -14.04 18.50
C GLU A 10 10.25 -13.01 18.52
N ASN A 11 10.57 -11.74 18.79
CA ASN A 11 9.62 -10.63 18.82
C ASN A 11 9.55 -9.84 17.49
N PHE A 12 10.07 -10.36 16.39
CA PHE A 12 10.10 -9.66 15.11
C PHE A 12 8.81 -9.89 14.32
N ASP A 13 7.87 -8.95 14.42
CA ASP A 13 6.63 -8.98 13.65
C ASP A 13 6.88 -8.58 12.19
N ILE A 14 7.10 -9.60 11.35
CA ILE A 14 7.28 -9.45 9.90
C ILE A 14 6.06 -8.79 9.25
N ARG A 15 4.84 -9.04 9.76
CA ARG A 15 3.62 -8.43 9.23
C ARG A 15 3.66 -6.92 9.45
N ASP A 16 3.89 -6.49 10.68
CA ASP A 16 3.98 -5.05 11.00
C ASP A 16 5.10 -4.37 10.21
N LEU A 17 6.26 -5.02 10.07
CA LEU A 17 7.37 -4.49 9.27
C LEU A 17 6.96 -4.26 7.81
N ILE A 18 6.35 -5.25 7.16
CA ILE A 18 5.97 -5.16 5.75
C ILE A 18 4.97 -4.02 5.55
N LEU A 19 3.94 -3.95 6.40
CA LEU A 19 2.89 -2.93 6.34
C LEU A 19 3.44 -1.52 6.61
N ARG A 20 4.32 -1.35 7.60
CA ARG A 20 4.91 -0.04 7.95
C ARG A 20 5.98 0.42 6.98
N ARG A 21 6.75 -0.49 6.39
CA ARG A 21 7.91 -0.12 5.55
C ARG A 21 7.54 0.17 4.10
N HIS A 22 6.45 -0.43 3.60
CA HIS A 22 6.05 -0.31 2.19
C HIS A 22 4.75 0.48 1.91
N PRO A 23 4.30 1.46 2.74
CA PRO A 23 3.01 2.13 2.53
C PRO A 23 2.95 2.89 1.19
N LYS A 24 4.07 3.51 0.78
CA LYS A 24 4.16 4.17 -0.53
C LYS A 24 4.02 3.20 -1.70
N LEU A 25 4.48 1.97 -1.54
CA LEU A 25 4.42 0.95 -2.58
C LEU A 25 3.03 0.32 -2.67
N PHE A 26 2.36 0.11 -1.54
CA PHE A 26 0.93 -0.27 -1.53
C PHE A 26 0.09 0.81 -2.22
N ARG A 27 0.38 2.10 -1.99
CA ARG A 27 -0.23 3.20 -2.73
C ARG A 27 0.13 3.18 -4.23
N ALA A 28 1.28 2.66 -4.61
CA ALA A 28 1.69 2.53 -6.02
C ALA A 28 1.08 1.29 -6.72
N GLY A 29 0.42 0.39 -5.99
CA GLY A 29 -0.24 -0.80 -6.55
C GLY A 29 0.41 -2.13 -6.18
N LEU A 30 1.35 -2.15 -5.23
CA LEU A 30 1.85 -3.38 -4.62
C LEU A 30 0.68 -4.18 -4.01
N ASN A 31 0.57 -5.46 -4.34
CA ASN A 31 -0.51 -6.36 -3.92
C ASN A 31 -0.06 -7.82 -4.06
N GLY A 32 -0.97 -8.77 -3.74
CA GLY A 32 -0.67 -10.20 -3.85
C GLY A 32 -0.30 -10.65 -5.27
N LYS A 33 -0.88 -10.08 -6.34
CA LYS A 33 -0.48 -10.41 -7.72
C LYS A 33 0.96 -10.01 -8.04
N THR A 34 1.41 -8.88 -7.48
CA THR A 34 2.80 -8.43 -7.63
C THR A 34 3.73 -9.37 -6.85
N TYR A 35 3.28 -9.82 -5.68
CA TYR A 35 3.98 -10.83 -4.89
C TYR A 35 4.10 -12.17 -5.64
N ASP A 36 3.02 -12.65 -6.26
CA ASP A 36 3.01 -13.88 -7.05
C ASP A 36 4.05 -13.84 -8.19
N ARG A 37 4.22 -12.67 -8.85
CA ARG A 37 5.28 -12.47 -9.86
C ARG A 37 6.69 -12.51 -9.28
N VAL A 38 6.89 -11.98 -8.07
CA VAL A 38 8.18 -12.06 -7.38
C VAL A 38 8.50 -13.51 -7.04
N LEU A 39 7.51 -14.29 -6.58
CA LEU A 39 7.67 -15.72 -6.33
C LEU A 39 8.00 -16.50 -7.61
N GLU A 40 7.36 -16.16 -8.72
CA GLU A 40 7.65 -16.77 -10.02
C GLU A 40 9.12 -16.55 -10.42
N HIS A 41 9.62 -15.32 -10.32
CA HIS A 41 11.03 -15.01 -10.60
C HIS A 41 12.00 -15.64 -9.59
N PHE A 42 11.62 -15.70 -8.31
CA PHE A 42 12.40 -16.37 -7.27
C PHE A 42 12.58 -17.85 -7.60
N CYS A 43 11.49 -18.57 -7.88
CA CYS A 43 11.55 -19.98 -8.27
C CYS A 43 12.28 -20.18 -9.59
N GLY A 44 12.05 -19.32 -10.59
CA GLY A 44 12.75 -19.37 -11.87
C GLY A 44 14.27 -19.26 -11.68
N THR A 45 14.71 -18.31 -10.85
CA THR A 45 16.13 -18.12 -10.55
C THR A 45 16.74 -19.34 -9.85
N LEU A 46 16.04 -19.94 -8.88
CA LEU A 46 16.53 -21.14 -8.20
C LEU A 46 16.66 -22.34 -9.15
N ARG A 47 15.71 -22.50 -10.07
CA ARG A 47 15.78 -23.53 -11.13
C ARG A 47 16.96 -23.31 -12.06
N ASP A 48 17.22 -22.05 -12.45
CA ASP A 48 18.36 -21.70 -13.29
C ASP A 48 19.69 -22.03 -12.60
N LEU A 49 19.75 -21.84 -11.28
CA LEU A 49 20.88 -22.21 -10.41
C LEU A 49 20.96 -23.72 -10.10
N LYS A 50 20.11 -24.55 -10.71
CA LYS A 50 20.08 -26.01 -10.54
C LYS A 50 19.81 -26.45 -9.09
N VAL A 51 19.08 -25.64 -8.33
CA VAL A 51 18.61 -26.02 -7.00
C VAL A 51 17.58 -27.15 -7.13
N PRO A 52 17.65 -28.22 -6.30
CA PRO A 52 16.65 -29.30 -6.30
C PRO A 52 15.23 -28.78 -6.06
N GLU A 53 14.24 -29.32 -6.78
CA GLU A 53 12.83 -28.88 -6.65
C GLU A 53 12.28 -29.09 -5.23
N GLU A 54 12.77 -30.09 -4.49
CA GLU A 54 12.45 -30.29 -3.07
C GLU A 54 12.87 -29.09 -2.21
N THR A 55 14.07 -28.55 -2.41
CA THR A 55 14.56 -27.37 -1.70
C THR A 55 13.81 -26.11 -2.12
N ILE A 56 13.40 -26.02 -3.38
CA ILE A 56 12.56 -24.91 -3.87
C ILE A 56 11.18 -24.95 -3.21
N ALA A 57 10.59 -26.14 -3.07
CA ALA A 57 9.31 -26.34 -2.40
C ALA A 57 9.39 -25.95 -0.90
N ASP A 58 10.48 -26.33 -0.22
CA ASP A 58 10.74 -25.93 1.16
C ASP A 58 10.83 -24.41 1.29
N ALA A 59 11.62 -23.76 0.42
CA ALA A 59 11.71 -22.30 0.40
C ALA A 59 10.36 -21.63 0.14
N LEU A 60 9.56 -22.16 -0.79
CA LEU A 60 8.20 -21.69 -1.08
C LEU A 60 7.28 -21.81 0.14
N SER A 61 7.36 -22.90 0.90
CA SER A 61 6.53 -23.12 2.08
C SER A 61 6.72 -22.03 3.15
N ILE A 62 7.94 -21.46 3.23
CA ILE A 62 8.28 -20.38 4.16
C ILE A 62 7.73 -19.05 3.67
N VAL A 63 7.85 -18.75 2.38
CA VAL A 63 7.52 -17.41 1.83
C VAL A 63 6.06 -17.28 1.41
N GLN A 64 5.40 -18.35 0.99
CA GLN A 64 4.03 -18.32 0.47
C GLN A 64 3.01 -17.70 1.44
N PRO A 65 3.03 -17.95 2.76
CA PRO A 65 2.09 -17.36 3.72
C PRO A 65 2.11 -15.83 3.75
N TYR A 66 3.24 -15.20 3.41
CA TYR A 66 3.33 -13.74 3.44
C TYR A 66 2.48 -13.05 2.37
N ARG A 67 2.01 -13.78 1.34
CA ARG A 67 1.11 -13.26 0.30
C ARG A 67 -0.09 -12.52 0.89
N GLU A 68 -0.67 -13.06 1.98
CA GLU A 68 -1.84 -12.47 2.65
C GLU A 68 -1.56 -11.06 3.20
N ILE A 69 -0.34 -10.82 3.68
CA ILE A 69 0.07 -9.52 4.21
C ILE A 69 0.10 -8.47 3.10
N PHE A 70 0.49 -8.86 1.88
CA PHE A 70 0.48 -7.95 0.74
C PHE A 70 -0.94 -7.62 0.24
N GLU A 71 -1.89 -8.56 0.35
CA GLU A 71 -3.31 -8.29 0.07
C GLU A 71 -3.94 -7.38 1.14
N GLU A 72 -3.58 -7.59 2.40
CA GLU A 72 -3.98 -6.71 3.50
C GLU A 72 -3.45 -5.29 3.29
N GLY A 73 -2.15 -5.13 3.02
CA GLY A 73 -1.53 -3.83 2.78
C GLY A 73 -2.16 -3.08 1.60
N ALA A 74 -2.48 -3.80 0.51
CA ALA A 74 -3.20 -3.22 -0.62
C ALA A 74 -4.60 -2.74 -0.23
N THR A 75 -5.32 -3.51 0.59
CA THR A 75 -6.65 -3.16 1.10
C THR A 75 -6.60 -1.93 1.99
N LEU A 76 -5.62 -1.83 2.89
CA LEU A 76 -5.41 -0.68 3.76
C LEU A 76 -5.10 0.58 2.94
N ALA A 77 -4.18 0.49 1.98
CA ALA A 77 -3.85 1.61 1.11
C ALA A 77 -5.05 2.07 0.25
N ALA A 78 -5.90 1.14 -0.20
CA ALA A 78 -7.13 1.47 -0.92
C ALA A 78 -8.14 2.21 -0.03
N LYS A 79 -8.28 1.81 1.24
CA LYS A 79 -9.13 2.51 2.23
C LYS A 79 -8.62 3.92 2.50
N GLU A 80 -7.30 4.08 2.69
CA GLU A 80 -6.67 5.40 2.88
C GLU A 80 -6.85 6.32 1.67
N LYS A 81 -6.61 5.83 0.45
CA LYS A 81 -6.85 6.63 -0.76
C LYS A 81 -8.29 7.11 -0.87
N ARG A 82 -9.26 6.24 -0.53
CA ARG A 82 -10.69 6.59 -0.53
C ARG A 82 -11.01 7.65 0.52
N SER A 83 -10.45 7.56 1.73
CA SER A 83 -10.69 8.56 2.77
C SER A 83 -10.03 9.90 2.42
N GLU A 84 -8.82 9.90 1.88
CA GLU A 84 -8.13 11.10 1.37
C GLU A 84 -8.96 11.77 0.26
N GLN A 85 -9.46 11.00 -0.70
CA GLN A 85 -10.26 11.50 -1.82
C GLN A 85 -11.62 12.05 -1.35
N ARG A 86 -12.29 11.38 -0.41
CA ARG A 86 -13.54 11.87 0.19
C ARG A 86 -13.32 13.19 0.92
N THR A 87 -12.25 13.28 1.69
CA THR A 87 -11.92 14.50 2.44
C THR A 87 -11.65 15.65 1.48
N ARG A 88 -10.89 15.42 0.40
CA ARG A 88 -10.65 16.42 -0.66
C ARG A 88 -11.94 16.89 -1.31
N GLN A 89 -12.88 15.99 -1.63
CA GLN A 89 -14.17 16.37 -2.20
C GLN A 89 -14.99 17.26 -1.26
N ILE A 90 -15.01 16.95 0.03
CA ILE A 90 -15.71 17.76 1.04
C ILE A 90 -15.10 19.17 1.11
N TRP A 91 -13.77 19.27 1.19
CA TRP A 91 -13.08 20.57 1.22
C TRP A 91 -13.30 21.38 -0.05
N GLN A 92 -13.28 20.75 -1.23
CA GLN A 92 -13.59 21.41 -2.50
C GLN A 92 -15.03 21.95 -2.51
N GLY A 93 -16.00 21.15 -2.07
CA GLY A 93 -17.40 21.59 -1.95
C GLY A 93 -17.56 22.78 -0.99
N ALA A 94 -16.95 22.70 0.20
CA ALA A 94 -16.97 23.78 1.18
C ALA A 94 -16.35 25.08 0.65
N MET A 95 -15.24 24.98 -0.08
CA MET A 95 -14.56 26.13 -0.69
C MET A 95 -15.44 26.80 -1.75
N VAL A 96 -16.12 26.04 -2.60
CA VAL A 96 -17.05 26.59 -3.61
C VAL A 96 -18.22 27.32 -2.94
N VAL A 97 -18.82 26.74 -1.91
CA VAL A 97 -19.90 27.38 -1.15
C VAL A 97 -19.43 28.69 -0.50
N ALA A 98 -18.25 28.68 0.13
CA ALA A 98 -17.68 29.88 0.73
C ALA A 98 -17.45 31.01 -0.30
N ILE A 99 -16.95 30.67 -1.48
CA ILE A 99 -16.77 31.62 -2.59
C ILE A 99 -18.12 32.19 -3.05
N LEU A 100 -19.14 31.36 -3.20
CA LEU A 100 -20.48 31.80 -3.61
C LEU A 100 -21.12 32.73 -2.57
N VAL A 101 -21.00 32.41 -1.28
CA VAL A 101 -21.48 33.26 -0.18
C VAL A 101 -20.75 34.60 -0.17
N TYR A 102 -19.43 34.59 -0.34
CA TYR A 102 -18.63 35.81 -0.43
C TYR A 102 -19.06 36.67 -1.63
N ALA A 103 -19.16 36.09 -2.83
CA ALA A 103 -19.61 36.81 -4.02
C ALA A 103 -21.02 37.40 -3.87
N GLY A 104 -21.95 36.64 -3.30
CA GLY A 104 -23.31 37.11 -3.01
C GLY A 104 -23.33 38.30 -2.04
N SER A 105 -22.53 38.24 -0.96
CA SER A 105 -22.41 39.36 -0.01
C SER A 105 -21.81 40.62 -0.64
N VAL A 106 -20.82 40.48 -1.53
CA VAL A 106 -20.23 41.59 -2.28
C VAL A 106 -21.24 42.23 -3.24
N VAL A 107 -22.04 41.44 -3.95
CA VAL A 107 -23.09 41.94 -4.84
C VAL A 107 -24.16 42.69 -4.05
N LEU A 108 -24.60 42.14 -2.91
CA LEU A 108 -25.58 42.81 -2.03
C LEU A 108 -25.06 44.15 -1.49
N ALA A 109 -23.79 44.21 -1.10
CA ALA A 109 -23.16 45.43 -0.62
C ALA A 109 -23.06 46.51 -1.72
N ARG A 110 -22.96 46.10 -2.98
CA ARG A 110 -22.87 47.01 -4.13
C ARG A 110 -24.22 47.58 -4.56
N HIS A 111 -25.32 46.86 -4.33
CA HIS A 111 -26.69 47.31 -4.64
C HIS A 111 -27.31 48.22 -3.57
N ARG A 112 -26.73 48.30 -2.36
CA ARG A 112 -27.18 49.18 -1.27
C ARG A 112 -26.55 50.58 -1.25
N LYS A 113 -25.61 50.86 -2.15
CA LYS A 113 -25.03 52.20 -2.37
C LYS A 113 -25.64 52.81 -3.62
#